data_AF-A0A0R0CM20-F1
#
_entry.id   AF-A0A0R0CM20-F1
#
_cell.length_a   1.000
_cell.length_b   1.000
_cell.length_c   1.000
_cell.angle_alpha   90.00
_cell.angle_beta   90.00
_cell.angle_gamma   90.00
#
_symmetry.space_group_name_H-M   'P 1'
#
loop_
_entity.id
_entity.type
_entity.pdbx_description
1 polymer ?
#
loop_
_entity_poly.entity_id
_entity_poly.type
_entity_poly.pdbx_seq_one_letter_code
_entity_poly.pdbx_strand_id
1 'polypeptide(L)'
;MQVGEDGTWSFTPEAPLSEGEHVFEVVITDPAGNASKPSDEYVVIVDTTPPDNNGVGSIDDDQGSITGPVDNGGVTDDSQPTLSGKGDAGDTVTIIDNGKVVGEVQVGDDGTWTFTPEDPLEEGEHSFEVVVTDPTGNSSGPSDEFVIIVDTTPPTNGGIESIIDDQGAVTGPVKNGETTDDTKPTLSGKGDAGDTVTISDNGTVIGEVLVGEDGTWSFTPEQPLDQGEHAFEVVMTDPAGNSSGPSDEYVITINSDVPNTPVIETVYDDQGDQKGFLNPGDVTDDNKPVFSGTADPNTTVIIKDTRRCNPVG
;
A
#
# COMPACT_ATOMS: atom_id res chain seq x y z
N MET A 1 -23.27 -61.91 34.14
CA MET A 1 -23.45 -62.46 32.77
C MET A 1 -23.06 -63.93 32.75
N GLN A 2 -23.57 -64.74 31.81
CA GLN A 2 -23.14 -66.13 31.65
C GLN A 2 -22.13 -66.23 30.50
N VAL A 3 -21.14 -67.12 30.66
CA VAL A 3 -20.19 -67.48 29.60
C VAL A 3 -20.88 -68.45 28.65
N GLY A 4 -20.71 -68.25 27.34
CA GLY A 4 -21.25 -69.12 26.30
C GLY A 4 -20.68 -70.54 26.36
N GLU A 5 -21.36 -71.49 25.72
CA GLU A 5 -20.93 -72.91 25.67
C GLU A 5 -19.55 -73.10 24.99
N ASP A 6 -19.11 -72.12 24.19
CA ASP A 6 -17.80 -72.08 23.54
C ASP A 6 -16.71 -71.38 24.37
N GLY A 7 -17.04 -70.91 25.58
CA GLY A 7 -16.13 -70.21 26.48
C GLY A 7 -16.02 -68.70 26.23
N THR A 8 -16.81 -68.12 25.32
CA THR A 8 -16.79 -66.68 25.03
C THR A 8 -17.78 -65.90 25.89
N TRP A 9 -17.50 -64.62 26.12
CA TRP A 9 -18.40 -63.69 26.81
C TRP A 9 -18.20 -62.28 26.25
N SER A 10 -19.26 -61.47 26.25
CA SER A 10 -19.21 -60.06 25.84
C SER A 10 -20.02 -59.19 26.79
N PHE A 11 -19.43 -58.09 27.26
CA PHE A 11 -20.09 -57.12 28.12
C PHE A 11 -20.14 -55.76 27.44
N THR A 12 -21.28 -55.09 27.53
CA THR A 12 -21.44 -53.68 27.14
C THR A 12 -22.00 -52.95 28.36
N PRO A 13 -21.34 -51.88 28.83
CA PRO A 13 -21.89 -51.05 29.91
C PRO A 13 -23.31 -50.55 29.57
N GLU A 14 -24.23 -50.63 30.53
CA GLU A 14 -25.61 -50.13 30.33
C GLU A 14 -25.67 -48.60 30.34
N ALA A 15 -24.75 -47.95 31.04
CA ALA A 15 -24.55 -46.51 31.03
C ALA A 15 -23.18 -46.18 30.43
N PRO A 16 -23.03 -45.04 29.72
CA PRO A 16 -21.74 -44.57 29.26
C PRO A 16 -20.74 -44.50 30.42
N LEU A 17 -19.50 -44.89 30.14
CA LEU A 17 -18.39 -44.63 31.05
C LEU A 17 -18.16 -43.11 31.09
N SER A 18 -17.83 -42.58 32.26
CA SER A 18 -17.47 -41.17 32.41
C SER A 18 -16.11 -40.88 31.79
N GLU A 19 -15.79 -39.61 31.59
CA GLU A 19 -14.44 -39.13 31.27
C GLU A 19 -13.38 -39.69 32.24
N GLY A 20 -12.19 -40.00 31.73
CA GLY A 20 -11.02 -40.39 32.49
C GLY A 20 -10.69 -41.88 32.50
N GLU A 21 -9.80 -42.28 33.43
CA GLU A 21 -9.27 -43.63 33.54
C GLU A 21 -10.27 -44.60 34.20
N HIS A 22 -10.49 -45.75 33.56
CA HIS A 22 -11.26 -46.88 34.07
C HIS A 22 -10.37 -48.12 34.10
N VAL A 23 -10.32 -48.77 35.26
CA VAL A 23 -9.54 -50.01 35.45
C VAL A 23 -10.50 -51.18 35.59
N PHE A 24 -10.37 -52.15 34.70
CA PHE A 24 -11.22 -53.33 34.65
C PHE A 24 -10.47 -54.59 35.09
N GLU A 25 -11.13 -55.42 35.89
CA GLU A 25 -10.72 -56.78 36.22
C GLU A 25 -11.90 -57.74 36.04
N VAL A 26 -11.60 -59.01 35.77
CA VAL A 26 -12.62 -60.05 35.59
C VAL A 26 -12.42 -61.18 36.59
N VAL A 27 -13.51 -61.61 37.22
CA VAL A 27 -13.57 -62.78 38.11
C VAL A 27 -14.62 -63.74 37.57
N ILE A 28 -14.30 -65.03 37.53
CA ILE A 28 -15.27 -66.08 37.20
C ILE A 28 -15.69 -66.82 38.47
N THR A 29 -16.95 -67.23 38.54
CA THR A 29 -17.47 -68.09 39.62
C THR A 29 -18.10 -69.34 39.01
N ASP A 30 -17.73 -70.51 39.51
CA ASP A 30 -18.30 -71.78 39.05
C ASP A 30 -19.75 -72.00 39.59
N PRO A 31 -20.51 -72.99 39.08
CA PRO A 31 -21.86 -73.28 39.58
C PRO A 31 -21.93 -73.71 41.06
N ALA A 32 -20.80 -74.12 41.65
CA ALA A 32 -20.70 -74.48 43.06
C ALA A 32 -20.37 -73.27 43.95
N GLY A 33 -20.10 -72.10 43.37
CA GLY A 33 -19.80 -70.84 44.06
C GLY A 33 -18.32 -70.57 44.30
N ASN A 34 -17.38 -71.34 43.71
CA ASN A 34 -15.95 -71.06 43.84
C ASN A 34 -15.54 -69.97 42.84
N ALA A 35 -14.93 -68.89 43.33
CA ALA A 35 -14.43 -67.79 42.52
C ALA A 35 -12.93 -67.93 42.18
N SER A 36 -12.53 -67.47 41.01
CA SER A 36 -11.11 -67.31 40.64
C SER A 36 -10.46 -66.15 41.41
N LYS A 37 -9.14 -66.01 41.29
CA LYS A 37 -8.50 -64.69 41.50
C LYS A 37 -8.92 -63.73 40.38
N PRO A 38 -8.89 -62.40 40.60
CA PRO A 38 -9.05 -61.44 39.52
C PRO A 38 -8.00 -61.62 38.41
N SER A 39 -8.34 -61.20 37.19
CA SER A 39 -7.38 -61.07 36.09
C SER A 39 -6.37 -59.96 36.38
N ASP A 40 -5.37 -59.82 35.50
CA ASP A 40 -4.59 -58.59 35.45
C ASP A 40 -5.51 -57.40 35.11
N GLU A 41 -5.13 -56.21 35.60
CA GLU A 41 -5.84 -54.96 35.34
C GLU A 41 -5.80 -54.60 33.85
N TYR A 42 -6.93 -54.16 33.30
CA TYR A 42 -7.04 -53.60 31.96
C TYR A 42 -7.50 -52.15 32.04
N VAL A 43 -6.63 -51.23 31.66
CA VAL A 43 -6.88 -49.79 31.74
C VAL A 43 -7.49 -49.29 30.43
N VAL A 44 -8.58 -48.54 30.53
CA VAL A 44 -9.20 -47.80 29.42
C VAL A 44 -9.33 -46.35 29.83
N ILE A 45 -8.85 -45.44 28.99
CA ILE A 45 -9.06 -44.00 29.18
C ILE A 45 -10.18 -43.59 28.23
N VAL A 46 -11.25 -43.05 28.78
CA VAL A 46 -12.39 -42.55 28.02
C VAL A 46 -12.20 -41.05 27.89
N ASP A 47 -12.03 -40.61 26.64
CA ASP A 47 -11.95 -39.19 26.29
C ASP A 47 -13.04 -38.84 25.29
N THR A 48 -13.94 -37.96 25.72
CA THR A 48 -15.10 -37.50 24.97
C THR A 48 -15.14 -35.98 24.87
N THR A 49 -14.09 -35.28 25.27
CA THR A 49 -14.06 -33.83 25.38
C THR A 49 -13.34 -33.25 24.16
N PRO A 50 -14.02 -32.50 23.29
CA PRO A 50 -13.34 -31.78 22.21
C PRO A 50 -12.29 -30.80 22.74
N PRO A 51 -11.20 -30.55 21.98
CA PRO A 51 -10.23 -29.54 22.33
C PRO A 51 -10.82 -28.12 22.22
N ASP A 52 -10.22 -27.18 22.94
CA ASP A 52 -10.56 -25.76 22.84
C ASP A 52 -10.14 -25.21 21.47
N ASN A 53 -10.99 -24.39 20.85
CA ASN A 53 -10.69 -23.76 19.56
C ASN A 53 -10.36 -22.27 19.75
N ASN A 54 -9.08 -21.91 19.60
CA ASN A 54 -8.60 -20.54 19.74
C ASN A 54 -8.60 -19.74 18.42
N GLY A 55 -9.10 -20.33 17.33
CA GLY A 55 -9.14 -19.68 16.02
C GLY A 55 -7.77 -19.43 15.38
N VAL A 56 -7.78 -18.64 14.31
CA VAL A 56 -6.58 -18.08 13.69
C VAL A 56 -6.05 -16.95 14.57
N GLY A 57 -4.78 -17.03 14.97
CA GLY A 57 -4.15 -16.03 15.83
C GLY A 57 -3.55 -14.86 15.05
N SER A 58 -2.87 -15.14 13.94
CA SER A 58 -2.28 -14.14 13.04
C SER A 58 -2.32 -14.65 11.61
N ILE A 59 -2.42 -13.73 10.66
CA ILE A 59 -2.14 -13.95 9.25
C ILE A 59 -1.05 -12.95 8.89
N ASP A 60 0.09 -13.45 8.45
CA ASP A 60 1.28 -12.63 8.19
C ASP A 60 1.62 -12.62 6.71
N ASP A 61 1.81 -11.42 6.17
CA ASP A 61 2.29 -11.11 4.83
C ASP A 61 3.84 -11.08 4.86
N ASP A 62 4.48 -11.86 3.98
CA ASP A 62 5.94 -11.83 3.79
C ASP A 62 6.40 -11.41 2.39
N GLN A 63 5.48 -10.86 1.59
CA GLN A 63 5.71 -10.40 0.22
C GLN A 63 5.77 -8.86 0.13
N GLY A 64 6.31 -8.35 -0.97
CA GLY A 64 6.10 -6.96 -1.32
C GLY A 64 6.83 -5.93 -0.45
N SER A 65 6.27 -4.72 -0.43
CA SER A 65 6.82 -3.56 0.30
C SER A 65 6.20 -3.36 1.67
N ILE A 66 5.03 -3.95 1.90
CA ILE A 66 4.29 -3.95 3.16
C ILE A 66 4.30 -5.40 3.66
N THR A 67 4.99 -5.65 4.76
CA THR A 67 5.09 -7.01 5.35
C THR A 67 4.70 -6.97 6.83
N GLY A 68 4.30 -8.13 7.36
CA GLY A 68 3.93 -8.33 8.75
C GLY A 68 2.45 -8.74 8.93
N PRO A 69 1.90 -8.58 10.14
CA PRO A 69 0.56 -9.08 10.43
C PRO A 69 -0.51 -8.26 9.69
N VAL A 70 -1.42 -8.96 9.05
CA VAL A 70 -2.61 -8.42 8.38
C VAL A 70 -3.77 -8.42 9.39
N ASP A 71 -4.34 -7.25 9.64
CA ASP A 71 -5.51 -7.13 10.52
C ASP A 71 -6.75 -7.83 9.92
N ASN A 72 -7.71 -8.24 10.76
CA ASN A 72 -8.97 -8.80 10.28
C ASN A 72 -9.76 -7.76 9.44
N GLY A 73 -10.01 -8.09 8.17
CA GLY A 73 -10.54 -7.20 7.13
C GLY A 73 -9.49 -6.38 6.39
N GLY A 74 -8.20 -6.63 6.64
CA GLY A 74 -7.07 -5.98 5.97
C GLY A 74 -6.79 -6.51 4.57
N VAL A 75 -5.90 -5.81 3.86
CA VAL A 75 -5.45 -6.14 2.50
C VAL A 75 -4.00 -6.60 2.50
N THR A 76 -3.60 -7.43 1.54
CA THR A 76 -2.25 -7.97 1.39
C THR A 76 -1.93 -8.24 -0.08
N ASP A 77 -0.68 -8.03 -0.50
CA ASP A 77 -0.17 -8.43 -1.83
C ASP A 77 0.41 -9.84 -1.86
N ASP A 78 0.35 -10.54 -0.72
CA ASP A 78 0.76 -11.92 -0.56
C ASP A 78 -0.42 -12.88 -0.83
N SER A 79 -0.26 -13.69 -1.89
CA SER A 79 -1.22 -14.75 -2.23
C SER A 79 -0.99 -16.05 -1.44
N GLN A 80 0.08 -16.14 -0.64
CA GLN A 80 0.40 -17.28 0.22
C GLN A 80 0.73 -16.81 1.65
N PRO A 81 -0.18 -16.08 2.30
CA PRO A 81 0.10 -15.55 3.63
C PRO A 81 0.24 -16.69 4.65
N THR A 82 1.04 -16.46 5.68
CA THR A 82 1.28 -17.46 6.73
C THR A 82 0.29 -17.28 7.88
N LEU A 83 -0.59 -18.25 8.05
CA LEU A 83 -1.52 -18.34 9.17
C LEU A 83 -0.82 -18.97 10.37
N SER A 84 -1.08 -18.47 11.57
CA SER A 84 -0.57 -19.07 12.80
C SER A 84 -1.58 -19.00 13.94
N GLY A 85 -1.41 -19.90 14.91
CA GLY A 85 -2.28 -19.93 16.10
C GLY A 85 -1.75 -20.84 17.19
N LYS A 86 -2.62 -21.13 18.17
CA LYS A 86 -2.31 -21.96 19.34
C LYS A 86 -3.30 -23.10 19.51
N GLY A 87 -2.85 -24.19 20.11
CA GLY A 87 -3.67 -25.35 20.47
C GLY A 87 -2.93 -26.27 21.43
N ASP A 88 -3.52 -27.41 21.74
CA ASP A 88 -2.87 -28.45 22.53
C ASP A 88 -1.96 -29.30 21.65
N ALA A 89 -0.76 -29.63 22.16
CA ALA A 89 0.27 -30.33 21.39
C ALA A 89 -0.23 -31.70 20.89
N GLY A 90 -0.05 -31.96 19.59
CA GLY A 90 -0.48 -33.19 18.94
C GLY A 90 -1.88 -33.14 18.34
N ASP A 91 -2.68 -32.11 18.64
CA ASP A 91 -3.95 -31.87 17.95
C ASP A 91 -3.73 -31.56 16.47
N THR A 92 -4.75 -31.83 15.67
CA THR A 92 -4.79 -31.49 14.25
C THR A 92 -5.71 -30.30 14.04
N VAL A 93 -5.19 -29.26 13.40
CA VAL A 93 -5.92 -28.07 12.98
C VAL A 93 -6.27 -28.22 11.50
N THR A 94 -7.55 -28.20 11.18
CA THR A 94 -8.08 -28.14 9.82
C THR A 94 -8.37 -26.69 9.46
N ILE A 95 -7.73 -26.19 8.40
CA ILE A 95 -7.88 -24.82 7.91
C ILE A 95 -8.94 -24.80 6.82
N ILE A 96 -9.90 -23.89 6.97
CA ILE A 96 -11.04 -23.70 6.09
C ILE A 96 -10.96 -22.28 5.55
N ASP A 97 -11.06 -22.13 4.24
CA ASP A 97 -11.20 -20.83 3.56
C ASP A 97 -12.52 -20.82 2.79
N ASN A 98 -13.38 -19.84 3.07
CA ASN A 98 -14.68 -19.66 2.41
C ASN A 98 -15.53 -20.95 2.44
N GLY A 99 -15.49 -21.66 3.57
CA GLY A 99 -16.22 -22.92 3.80
C GLY A 99 -15.61 -24.17 3.16
N LYS A 100 -14.43 -24.08 2.53
CA LYS A 100 -13.71 -25.21 1.93
C LYS A 100 -12.43 -25.50 2.72
N VAL A 101 -12.18 -26.77 3.03
CA VAL A 101 -10.90 -27.19 3.61
C VAL A 101 -9.77 -26.93 2.60
N VAL A 102 -8.78 -26.16 3.02
CA VAL A 102 -7.58 -25.82 2.23
C VAL A 102 -6.32 -26.49 2.76
N GLY A 103 -6.34 -27.01 3.99
CA GLY A 103 -5.22 -27.78 4.50
C GLY A 103 -5.44 -28.25 5.94
N GLU A 104 -4.45 -29.00 6.42
CA GLU A 104 -4.37 -29.48 7.80
C GLU A 104 -2.93 -29.32 8.30
N VAL A 105 -2.78 -29.01 9.59
CA VAL A 105 -1.48 -28.95 10.26
C VAL A 105 -1.60 -29.50 11.68
N GLN A 106 -0.53 -30.11 12.19
CA GLN A 106 -0.47 -30.51 13.60
C GLN A 106 0.05 -29.37 14.48
N VAL A 107 -0.51 -29.27 15.68
CA VAL A 107 0.03 -28.40 16.73
C VAL A 107 1.33 -28.99 17.27
N GLY A 108 2.39 -28.19 17.28
CA GLY A 108 3.70 -28.59 17.77
C GLY A 108 3.75 -28.73 19.29
N ASP A 109 4.86 -29.31 19.79
CA ASP A 109 5.12 -29.51 21.22
C ASP A 109 5.16 -28.20 22.04
N ASP A 110 5.35 -27.06 21.37
CA ASP A 110 5.33 -25.73 21.98
C ASP A 110 3.93 -25.10 22.06
N GLY A 111 2.90 -25.82 21.60
CA GLY A 111 1.50 -25.38 21.61
C GLY A 111 1.16 -24.41 20.48
N THR A 112 1.98 -24.33 19.43
CA THR A 112 1.74 -23.46 18.28
C THR A 112 1.58 -24.25 16.99
N TRP A 113 0.90 -23.65 16.01
CA TRP A 113 0.77 -24.17 14.66
C TRP A 113 0.96 -23.04 13.65
N THR A 114 1.47 -23.39 12.46
CA THR A 114 1.64 -22.47 11.33
C THR A 114 1.23 -23.16 10.05
N PHE A 115 0.52 -22.46 9.18
CA PHE A 115 0.05 -22.96 7.90
C PHE A 115 0.24 -21.91 6.80
N THR A 116 0.85 -22.31 5.70
CA THR A 116 0.96 -21.49 4.49
C THR A 116 0.27 -22.26 3.36
N PRO A 117 -0.69 -21.67 2.62
CA PRO A 117 -1.34 -22.35 1.50
C PRO A 117 -0.33 -22.87 0.47
N GLU A 118 -0.44 -24.14 0.06
CA GLU A 118 0.46 -24.71 -0.97
C GLU A 118 0.17 -24.11 -2.36
N ASP A 119 -1.11 -23.92 -2.68
CA ASP A 119 -1.57 -23.22 -3.87
C ASP A 119 -1.86 -21.76 -3.50
N PRO A 120 -1.43 -20.77 -4.33
CA PRO A 120 -1.79 -19.38 -4.15
C PRO A 120 -3.29 -19.16 -4.02
N LEU A 121 -3.68 -18.32 -3.07
CA LEU A 121 -5.01 -17.76 -2.95
C LEU A 121 -5.31 -16.91 -4.18
N GLU A 122 -6.58 -16.90 -4.57
CA GLU A 122 -7.04 -16.08 -5.70
C GLU A 122 -7.22 -14.62 -5.23
N GLU A 123 -7.38 -13.70 -6.18
CA GLU A 123 -7.70 -12.32 -5.85
C GLU A 123 -9.06 -12.21 -5.13
N GLY A 124 -9.12 -11.42 -4.06
CA GLY A 124 -10.36 -11.03 -3.38
C GLY A 124 -10.42 -11.44 -1.91
N GLU A 125 -11.64 -11.54 -1.39
CA GLU A 125 -11.90 -11.80 0.03
C GLU A 125 -11.73 -13.29 0.38
N HIS A 126 -10.95 -13.55 1.43
CA HIS A 126 -10.73 -14.87 2.02
C HIS A 126 -11.16 -14.86 3.48
N SER A 127 -12.07 -15.76 3.85
CA SER A 127 -12.60 -15.90 5.20
C SER A 127 -12.12 -17.21 5.81
N PHE A 128 -11.16 -17.12 6.73
CA PHE A 128 -10.53 -18.27 7.36
C PHE A 128 -11.23 -18.66 8.66
N GLU A 129 -11.52 -19.96 8.78
CA GLU A 129 -11.95 -20.62 10.01
C GLU A 129 -11.03 -21.82 10.27
N VAL A 130 -10.96 -22.27 11.51
CA VAL A 130 -10.28 -23.53 11.85
C VAL A 130 -11.17 -24.45 12.67
N VAL A 131 -10.96 -25.76 12.52
CA VAL A 131 -11.50 -26.82 13.39
C VAL A 131 -10.33 -27.58 13.99
N VAL A 132 -10.40 -27.90 15.28
CA VAL A 132 -9.33 -28.60 16.00
C VAL A 132 -9.83 -29.99 16.39
N THR A 133 -9.03 -31.02 16.11
CA THR A 133 -9.34 -32.42 16.42
C THR A 133 -8.21 -33.04 17.24
N ASP A 134 -8.55 -33.64 18.38
CA ASP A 134 -7.59 -34.31 19.24
C ASP A 134 -7.13 -35.67 18.65
N PRO A 135 -6.07 -36.30 19.20
CA PRO A 135 -5.61 -37.62 18.75
C PRO A 135 -6.61 -38.77 18.93
N THR A 136 -7.64 -38.60 19.77
CA THR A 136 -8.71 -39.57 20.02
C THR A 136 -9.86 -39.44 19.01
N GLY A 137 -9.90 -38.33 18.26
CA GLY A 137 -10.87 -38.01 17.22
C GLY A 137 -12.03 -37.12 17.69
N ASN A 138 -11.96 -36.48 18.86
CA ASN A 138 -12.96 -35.47 19.23
C ASN A 138 -12.62 -34.15 18.52
N SER A 139 -13.62 -33.57 17.84
CA SER A 139 -13.46 -32.31 17.09
C SER A 139 -14.24 -31.18 17.74
N SER A 140 -13.66 -29.98 17.72
CA SER A 140 -14.34 -28.74 18.06
C SER A 140 -15.35 -28.32 16.97
N GLY A 141 -16.10 -27.25 17.23
CA GLY A 141 -16.80 -26.51 16.17
C GLY A 141 -15.85 -25.56 15.43
N PRO A 142 -16.26 -24.98 14.28
CA PRO A 142 -15.50 -23.91 13.62
C PRO A 142 -15.24 -22.72 14.55
N SER A 143 -14.11 -22.06 14.36
CA SER A 143 -13.77 -20.81 15.06
C SER A 143 -14.58 -19.62 14.56
N ASP A 144 -14.39 -18.45 15.17
CA ASP A 144 -14.77 -17.19 14.52
C ASP A 144 -13.96 -16.97 13.23
N GLU A 145 -14.52 -16.25 12.27
CA GLU A 145 -13.91 -15.93 10.98
C GLU A 145 -12.77 -14.89 11.12
N PHE A 146 -11.65 -15.16 10.45
CA PHE A 146 -10.57 -14.18 10.20
C PHE A 146 -10.55 -13.87 8.71
N VAL A 147 -10.90 -12.64 8.35
CA VAL A 147 -11.02 -12.21 6.95
C VAL A 147 -9.78 -11.44 6.53
N ILE A 148 -9.29 -11.69 5.32
CA ILE A 148 -8.32 -10.85 4.62
C ILE A 148 -8.78 -10.64 3.17
N ILE A 149 -8.20 -9.65 2.50
CA ILE A 149 -8.40 -9.39 1.07
C ILE A 149 -7.04 -9.52 0.38
N VAL A 150 -6.91 -10.53 -0.47
CA VAL A 150 -5.74 -10.70 -1.34
C VAL A 150 -5.91 -9.77 -2.54
N ASP A 151 -4.99 -8.82 -2.68
CA ASP A 151 -4.91 -7.89 -3.80
C ASP A 151 -3.50 -7.93 -4.34
N THR A 152 -3.31 -8.63 -5.46
CA THR A 152 -2.01 -8.81 -6.13
C THR A 152 -1.89 -7.97 -7.38
N THR A 153 -2.86 -7.08 -7.63
CA THR A 153 -3.00 -6.36 -8.89
C THR A 153 -2.49 -4.94 -8.76
N PRO A 154 -1.36 -4.58 -9.41
CA PRO A 154 -0.89 -3.21 -9.41
C PRO A 154 -1.91 -2.22 -10.00
N PRO A 155 -2.00 -1.00 -9.46
CA PRO A 155 -2.86 0.04 -10.01
C PRO A 155 -2.43 0.45 -11.42
N THR A 156 -3.39 0.98 -12.19
CA THR A 156 -3.07 1.54 -13.50
C THR A 156 -2.40 2.90 -13.34
N ASN A 157 -1.25 3.10 -13.99
CA ASN A 157 -0.58 4.40 -13.96
C ASN A 157 -1.23 5.39 -14.92
N GLY A 158 -1.97 6.37 -14.38
CA GLY A 158 -2.58 7.45 -15.14
C GLY A 158 -1.61 8.53 -15.62
N GLY A 159 -0.37 8.54 -15.13
CA GLY A 159 0.65 9.53 -15.43
C GLY A 159 0.27 10.94 -14.98
N ILE A 160 1.04 11.91 -15.45
CA ILE A 160 0.81 13.35 -15.21
C ILE A 160 -0.12 13.86 -16.31
N GLU A 161 -1.33 14.31 -15.95
CA GLU A 161 -2.29 14.87 -16.91
C GLU A 161 -2.04 16.36 -17.18
N SER A 162 -1.58 17.11 -16.17
CA SER A 162 -1.38 18.54 -16.30
C SER A 162 -0.30 19.06 -15.35
N ILE A 163 0.49 19.99 -15.86
CA ILE A 163 1.40 20.84 -15.09
C ILE A 163 0.93 22.29 -15.27
N ILE A 164 0.70 23.01 -14.17
CA ILE A 164 0.20 24.39 -14.17
C ILE A 164 1.28 25.33 -13.64
N ASP A 165 1.51 26.41 -14.39
CA ASP A 165 2.24 27.62 -14.00
C ASP A 165 1.25 28.65 -13.44
N ASP A 166 1.46 29.10 -12.21
CA ASP A 166 0.69 30.18 -11.59
C ASP A 166 1.49 31.45 -11.28
N GLN A 167 2.71 31.55 -11.81
CA GLN A 167 3.65 32.64 -11.60
C GLN A 167 3.75 33.57 -12.83
N GLY A 168 4.20 34.80 -12.62
CA GLY A 168 4.58 35.68 -13.73
C GLY A 168 3.41 36.23 -14.56
N ALA A 169 3.72 36.61 -15.80
CA ALA A 169 2.76 37.23 -16.72
C ALA A 169 2.06 36.21 -17.64
N VAL A 170 2.66 35.03 -17.80
CA VAL A 170 2.14 33.92 -18.60
C VAL A 170 1.84 32.81 -17.62
N THR A 171 0.56 32.54 -17.38
CA THR A 171 0.10 31.48 -16.46
C THR A 171 -0.79 30.49 -17.21
N GLY A 172 -0.95 29.30 -16.65
CA GLY A 172 -1.81 28.24 -17.19
C GLY A 172 -1.05 26.93 -17.42
N PRO A 173 -1.58 26.03 -18.28
CA PRO A 173 -0.98 24.73 -18.49
C PRO A 173 0.32 24.81 -19.29
N VAL A 174 1.36 24.14 -18.79
CA VAL A 174 2.68 23.97 -19.42
C VAL A 174 2.71 22.60 -20.09
N LYS A 175 2.80 22.56 -21.43
CA LYS A 175 2.82 21.28 -22.15
C LYS A 175 4.18 20.60 -22.04
N ASN A 176 4.21 19.30 -22.30
CA ASN A 176 5.46 18.54 -22.39
C ASN A 176 6.43 19.19 -23.40
N GLY A 177 7.65 19.49 -22.94
CA GLY A 177 8.71 20.20 -23.66
C GLY A 177 8.64 21.73 -23.63
N GLU A 178 7.67 22.34 -22.94
CA GLU A 178 7.56 23.80 -22.81
C GLU A 178 8.37 24.35 -21.62
N THR A 179 8.45 25.67 -21.52
CA THR A 179 9.22 26.40 -20.50
C THR A 179 8.30 27.26 -19.64
N THR A 180 8.60 27.39 -18.36
CA THR A 180 7.87 28.20 -17.37
C THR A 180 8.84 29.01 -16.50
N ASP A 181 8.40 30.16 -15.97
CA ASP A 181 9.12 30.91 -14.92
C ASP A 181 8.70 30.52 -13.50
N ASP A 182 7.73 29.61 -13.36
CA ASP A 182 7.31 29.02 -12.09
C ASP A 182 8.29 27.94 -11.65
N THR A 183 8.89 28.15 -10.47
CA THR A 183 9.82 27.20 -9.85
C THR A 183 9.12 26.15 -8.99
N LYS A 184 7.80 26.24 -8.83
CA LYS A 184 6.96 25.30 -8.07
C LYS A 184 5.67 24.99 -8.85
N PRO A 185 5.79 24.48 -10.08
CA PRO A 185 4.62 24.17 -10.87
C PRO A 185 3.76 23.11 -10.18
N THR A 186 2.44 23.19 -10.37
CA THR A 186 1.51 22.22 -9.78
C THR A 186 1.23 21.09 -10.77
N LEU A 187 1.58 19.87 -10.40
CA LEU A 187 1.36 18.63 -11.15
C LEU A 187 0.04 18.01 -10.71
N SER A 188 -0.70 17.41 -11.64
CA SER A 188 -1.96 16.72 -11.34
C SER A 188 -2.23 15.57 -12.30
N GLY A 189 -3.02 14.62 -11.84
CA GLY A 189 -3.42 13.45 -12.63
C GLY A 189 -4.58 12.68 -11.99
N LYS A 190 -4.77 11.44 -12.44
CA LYS A 190 -5.79 10.53 -11.93
C LYS A 190 -5.17 9.23 -11.42
N GLY A 191 -5.93 8.52 -10.60
CA GLY A 191 -5.62 7.19 -10.10
C GLY A 191 -6.83 6.57 -9.42
N ASP A 192 -6.66 5.39 -8.84
CA ASP A 192 -7.68 4.78 -8.01
C ASP A 192 -7.64 5.40 -6.60
N ALA A 193 -8.81 5.61 -6.00
CA ALA A 193 -8.92 6.32 -4.73
C ALA A 193 -8.20 5.57 -3.62
N GLY A 194 -7.38 6.27 -2.83
CA GLY A 194 -6.58 5.66 -1.77
C GLY A 194 -5.18 5.25 -2.20
N ASP A 195 -4.88 5.19 -3.50
CA ASP A 195 -3.53 4.96 -3.99
C ASP A 195 -2.58 6.07 -3.55
N THR A 196 -1.32 5.70 -3.33
CA THR A 196 -0.22 6.64 -3.16
C THR A 196 0.45 6.90 -4.51
N VAL A 197 0.64 8.17 -4.83
CA VAL A 197 1.40 8.64 -6.00
C VAL A 197 2.77 9.08 -5.53
N THR A 198 3.81 8.39 -5.96
CA THR A 198 5.21 8.80 -5.77
C THR A 198 5.68 9.59 -6.99
N ILE A 199 6.05 10.85 -6.79
CA ILE A 199 6.50 11.76 -7.84
C ILE A 199 8.01 11.86 -7.82
N SER A 200 8.64 11.65 -8.99
CA SER A 200 10.08 11.80 -9.19
C SER A 200 10.39 12.88 -10.22
N ASP A 201 11.52 13.56 -10.04
CA ASP A 201 12.12 14.50 -10.99
C ASP A 201 13.54 14.03 -11.31
N ASN A 202 13.82 13.77 -12.59
CA ASN A 202 15.11 13.25 -13.07
C ASN A 202 15.55 11.99 -12.28
N GLY A 203 14.60 11.10 -11.99
CA GLY A 203 14.80 9.86 -11.24
C GLY A 203 14.96 10.02 -9.72
N THR A 204 14.82 11.23 -9.17
CA THR A 204 14.85 11.47 -7.71
C THR A 204 13.44 11.72 -7.19
N VAL A 205 13.01 10.98 -6.17
CA VAL A 205 11.70 11.22 -5.51
C VAL A 205 11.68 12.61 -4.89
N ILE A 206 10.69 13.42 -5.26
CA ILE A 206 10.48 14.78 -4.76
C ILE A 206 9.26 14.91 -3.86
N GLY A 207 8.38 13.89 -3.83
CA GLY A 207 7.26 13.85 -2.92
C GLY A 207 6.29 12.72 -3.19
N GLU A 208 5.32 12.59 -2.29
CA GLU A 208 4.23 11.63 -2.37
C GLU A 208 2.91 12.33 -2.07
N VAL A 209 1.83 11.87 -2.69
CA VAL A 209 0.48 12.36 -2.42
C VAL A 209 -0.53 11.21 -2.57
N LEU A 210 -1.63 11.26 -1.83
CA LEU A 210 -2.73 10.31 -2.01
C LEU A 210 -3.66 10.74 -3.15
N VAL A 211 -4.18 9.77 -3.88
CA VAL A 211 -5.33 9.97 -4.76
C VAL A 211 -6.57 10.13 -3.90
N GLY A 212 -7.31 11.23 -4.12
CA GLY A 212 -8.55 11.50 -3.42
C GLY A 212 -9.70 10.58 -3.85
N GLU A 213 -10.77 10.59 -3.07
CA GLU A 213 -12.02 9.85 -3.34
C GLU A 213 -12.68 10.18 -4.69
N ASP A 214 -12.33 11.33 -5.29
CA ASP A 214 -12.79 11.72 -6.63
C ASP A 214 -11.92 11.17 -7.77
N GLY A 215 -10.91 10.36 -7.45
CA GLY A 215 -9.97 9.74 -8.40
C GLY A 215 -8.91 10.70 -8.92
N THR A 216 -8.66 11.81 -8.23
CA THR A 216 -7.67 12.82 -8.64
C THR A 216 -6.59 13.05 -7.59
N TRP A 217 -5.40 13.44 -8.06
CA TRP A 217 -4.30 13.84 -7.21
C TRP A 217 -3.68 15.15 -7.69
N SER A 218 -3.07 15.90 -6.76
CA SER A 218 -2.40 17.17 -7.04
C SER A 218 -1.17 17.31 -6.16
N PHE A 219 -0.05 17.70 -6.76
CA PHE A 219 1.23 17.85 -6.09
C PHE A 219 1.90 19.17 -6.49
N THR A 220 2.34 19.94 -5.50
CA THR A 220 3.14 21.16 -5.69
C THR A 220 4.44 20.99 -4.89
N PRO A 221 5.63 21.10 -5.51
CA PRO A 221 6.90 20.96 -4.80
C PRO A 221 7.01 21.91 -3.59
N GLU A 222 7.40 21.40 -2.42
CA GLU A 222 7.60 22.24 -1.24
C GLU A 222 8.80 23.19 -1.41
N GLN A 223 9.86 22.73 -2.07
CA GLN A 223 11.04 23.51 -2.38
C GLN A 223 11.02 23.95 -3.85
N PRO A 224 11.50 25.17 -4.18
CA PRO A 224 11.69 25.57 -5.56
C PRO A 224 12.60 24.57 -6.28
N LEU A 225 12.19 24.17 -7.47
CA LEU A 225 13.01 23.43 -8.39
C LEU A 225 14.08 24.35 -8.99
N ASP A 226 15.22 23.75 -9.36
CA ASP A 226 16.36 24.47 -9.93
C ASP A 226 16.07 24.98 -11.36
N GLN A 227 16.99 25.74 -11.94
CA GLN A 227 16.90 26.11 -13.36
C GLN A 227 17.27 24.93 -14.25
N GLY A 228 16.62 24.80 -15.40
CA GLY A 228 16.94 23.79 -16.40
C GLY A 228 15.81 22.82 -16.68
N GLU A 229 16.15 21.66 -17.24
CA GLU A 229 15.20 20.64 -17.66
C GLU A 229 14.83 19.73 -16.49
N HIS A 230 13.53 19.48 -16.33
CA HIS A 230 12.94 18.61 -15.32
C HIS A 230 12.10 17.54 -16.03
N ALA A 231 12.43 16.28 -15.79
CA ALA A 231 11.71 15.13 -16.33
C ALA A 231 10.94 14.45 -15.20
N PHE A 232 9.63 14.69 -15.15
CA PHE A 232 8.78 14.15 -14.10
C PHE A 232 8.22 12.78 -14.47
N GLU A 233 8.23 11.85 -13.52
CA GLU A 233 7.56 10.55 -13.61
C GLU A 233 6.75 10.33 -12.34
N VAL A 234 5.71 9.51 -12.43
CA VAL A 234 4.96 9.04 -11.27
C VAL A 234 4.89 7.53 -11.22
N VAL A 235 4.85 6.98 -10.02
CA VAL A 235 4.51 5.57 -9.72
C VAL A 235 3.29 5.57 -8.81
N MET A 236 2.33 4.71 -9.09
CA MET A 236 1.13 4.51 -8.28
C MET A 236 1.32 3.25 -7.43
N THR A 237 1.00 3.31 -6.14
CA THR A 237 1.05 2.18 -5.22
C THR A 237 -0.27 2.08 -4.48
N ASP A 238 -0.92 0.92 -4.53
CA ASP A 238 -2.19 0.67 -3.86
C ASP A 238 -2.02 0.42 -2.34
N PRO A 239 -3.11 0.28 -1.57
CA PRO A 239 -3.02 0.00 -0.14
C PRO A 239 -2.45 -1.37 0.25
N ALA A 240 -2.45 -2.34 -0.66
CA ALA A 240 -1.84 -3.66 -0.45
C ALA A 240 -0.31 -3.62 -0.68
N GLY A 241 0.19 -2.58 -1.35
CA GLY A 241 1.60 -2.37 -1.63
C GLY A 241 2.01 -2.72 -3.07
N ASN A 242 1.07 -3.12 -3.93
CA ASN A 242 1.38 -3.33 -5.34
C ASN A 242 1.69 -2.00 -6.01
N SER A 243 2.75 -1.97 -6.81
CA SER A 243 3.21 -0.75 -7.48
C SER A 243 3.15 -0.88 -8.99
N SER A 244 2.67 0.17 -9.65
CA SER A 244 2.74 0.29 -11.09
C SER A 244 4.19 0.42 -11.58
N GLY A 245 4.40 0.28 -12.89
CA GLY A 245 5.62 0.82 -13.51
C GLY A 245 5.63 2.36 -13.47
N PRO A 246 6.80 3.02 -13.69
CA PRO A 246 6.87 4.46 -13.91
C PRO A 246 6.00 4.89 -15.10
N SER A 247 5.44 6.10 -15.04
CA SER A 247 4.73 6.71 -16.16
C SER A 247 5.68 7.10 -17.29
N ASP A 248 5.14 7.52 -18.44
CA ASP A 248 5.94 8.28 -19.40
C ASP A 248 6.43 9.59 -18.75
N GLU A 249 7.63 10.04 -19.13
CA GLU A 249 8.19 11.31 -18.67
C GLU A 249 7.38 12.51 -19.16
N TYR A 250 7.05 13.43 -18.24
CA TYR A 250 6.55 14.76 -18.56
C TYR A 250 7.67 15.78 -18.33
N VAL A 251 8.23 16.30 -19.41
CA VAL A 251 9.38 17.19 -19.39
C VAL A 251 8.95 18.64 -19.45
N ILE A 252 9.51 19.50 -18.60
CA ILE A 252 9.42 20.96 -18.72
C ILE A 252 10.80 21.59 -18.47
N THR A 253 10.96 22.84 -18.87
CA THR A 253 12.16 23.63 -18.53
C THR A 253 11.79 24.78 -17.60
N ILE A 254 12.48 24.91 -16.49
CA ILE A 254 12.37 26.06 -15.59
C ILE A 254 13.38 27.12 -16.02
N ASN A 255 12.86 28.31 -16.33
CA ASN A 255 13.64 29.49 -16.63
C ASN A 255 12.98 30.73 -15.99
N SER A 256 13.41 31.04 -14.76
CA SER A 256 12.96 32.21 -14.01
C SER A 256 13.94 33.38 -14.06
N ASP A 257 14.94 33.32 -14.95
CA ASP A 257 15.92 34.40 -15.10
C ASP A 257 15.27 35.65 -15.69
N VAL A 258 15.41 36.77 -15.00
CA VAL A 258 14.94 38.08 -15.49
C VAL A 258 16.02 38.77 -16.30
N PRO A 259 15.67 39.47 -17.40
CA PRO A 259 16.63 40.26 -18.15
C PRO A 259 17.32 41.33 -17.29
N ASN A 260 18.56 41.64 -17.64
CA ASN A 260 19.32 42.75 -17.09
C ASN A 260 18.60 44.08 -17.33
N THR A 261 18.80 45.02 -16.40
CA THR A 261 18.23 46.36 -16.51
C THR A 261 18.76 47.07 -17.76
N PRO A 262 17.90 47.53 -18.69
CA PRO A 262 18.35 48.26 -19.87
C PRO A 262 18.87 49.66 -19.49
N VAL A 263 19.85 50.17 -20.25
CA VAL A 263 20.50 51.46 -20.00
C VAL A 263 20.27 52.38 -21.19
N ILE A 264 19.83 53.61 -20.93
CA ILE A 264 19.93 54.71 -21.92
C ILE A 264 21.36 55.24 -21.84
N GLU A 265 22.11 55.10 -22.92
CA GLU A 265 23.50 55.56 -23.00
C GLU A 265 23.59 56.98 -23.53
N THR A 266 22.84 57.29 -24.59
CA THR A 266 22.82 58.63 -25.17
C THR A 266 21.42 59.05 -25.58
N VAL A 267 21.20 60.35 -25.54
CA VAL A 267 20.07 61.02 -26.17
C VAL A 267 20.67 62.08 -27.09
N TYR A 268 20.29 62.09 -28.36
CA TYR A 268 20.88 62.97 -29.38
C TYR A 268 19.81 63.87 -30.00
N ASP A 269 20.10 65.17 -30.01
CA ASP A 269 19.35 66.21 -30.73
C ASP A 269 19.93 66.36 -32.14
N ASP A 270 19.12 66.06 -33.15
CA ASP A 270 19.50 66.18 -34.56
C ASP A 270 18.84 67.36 -35.30
N GLN A 271 18.10 68.23 -34.59
CA GLN A 271 17.33 69.35 -35.14
C GLN A 271 17.95 70.72 -34.82
N GLY A 272 17.48 71.75 -35.51
CA GLY A 272 17.85 73.15 -35.21
C GLY A 272 19.33 73.52 -35.41
N ASP A 273 19.71 74.64 -34.81
CA ASP A 273 21.07 75.20 -34.84
C ASP A 273 21.97 74.63 -33.73
N GLN A 274 21.39 74.00 -32.69
CA GLN A 274 22.11 73.42 -31.54
C GLN A 274 21.95 71.90 -31.48
N LYS A 275 22.75 71.19 -32.26
CA LYS A 275 22.76 69.72 -32.32
C LYS A 275 23.79 69.12 -31.36
N GLY A 276 23.51 67.94 -30.84
CA GLY A 276 24.48 67.22 -30.00
C GLY A 276 23.87 66.21 -29.03
N PHE A 277 24.74 65.60 -28.23
CA PHE A 277 24.30 64.74 -27.13
C PHE A 277 23.75 65.57 -25.97
N LEU A 278 22.60 65.14 -25.44
CA LEU A 278 21.92 65.74 -24.30
C LEU A 278 22.34 65.02 -23.01
N ASN A 279 22.65 65.80 -21.98
CA ASN A 279 22.80 65.32 -20.61
C ASN A 279 21.45 65.34 -19.88
N PRO A 280 21.32 64.60 -18.77
CA PRO A 280 20.12 64.67 -17.94
C PRO A 280 19.83 66.11 -17.48
N GLY A 281 18.68 66.65 -17.91
CA GLY A 281 18.22 68.00 -17.57
C GLY A 281 18.47 69.06 -18.67
N ASP A 282 19.16 68.70 -19.75
CA ASP A 282 19.33 69.59 -20.90
C ASP A 282 17.98 69.87 -21.59
N VAL A 283 17.91 71.01 -22.28
CA VAL A 283 16.76 71.42 -23.11
C VAL A 283 17.11 71.22 -24.58
N THR A 284 16.13 70.84 -25.38
CA THR A 284 16.26 70.58 -26.82
C THR A 284 15.05 71.14 -27.56
N ASP A 285 15.23 71.59 -28.81
CA ASP A 285 14.14 71.94 -29.72
C ASP A 285 13.71 70.77 -30.61
N ASP A 286 14.41 69.64 -30.55
CA ASP A 286 14.04 68.38 -31.18
C ASP A 286 12.85 67.73 -30.45
N ASN A 287 11.76 67.51 -31.18
CA ASN A 287 10.58 66.81 -30.67
C ASN A 287 10.61 65.30 -30.91
N LYS A 288 11.69 64.79 -31.49
CA LYS A 288 11.97 63.37 -31.73
C LYS A 288 13.46 63.05 -31.48
N PRO A 289 13.99 63.37 -30.28
CA PRO A 289 15.38 63.06 -29.96
C PRO A 289 15.64 61.56 -30.11
N VAL A 290 16.83 61.22 -30.57
CA VAL A 290 17.23 59.82 -30.80
C VAL A 290 17.78 59.25 -29.50
N PHE A 291 17.14 58.21 -28.98
CA PHE A 291 17.61 57.46 -27.82
C PHE A 291 18.43 56.25 -28.28
N SER A 292 19.61 56.06 -27.68
CA SER A 292 20.40 54.84 -27.86
C SER A 292 20.78 54.25 -26.51
N GLY A 293 20.89 52.93 -26.45
CA GLY A 293 21.13 52.22 -25.21
C GLY A 293 21.48 50.76 -25.41
N THR A 294 21.68 50.06 -24.31
CA THR A 294 21.95 48.62 -24.26
C THR A 294 20.86 47.90 -23.47
N ALA A 295 20.54 46.68 -23.90
CA ALA A 295 19.58 45.77 -23.29
C ALA A 295 19.96 44.33 -23.68
N ASP A 296 19.41 43.34 -22.98
CA ASP A 296 19.66 41.94 -23.33
C ASP A 296 19.10 41.60 -24.73
N PRO A 297 19.78 40.73 -25.51
CA PRO A 297 19.28 40.27 -26.80
C PRO A 297 17.88 39.67 -26.71
N ASN A 298 17.09 39.80 -27.79
CA ASN A 298 15.73 39.26 -27.90
C ASN A 298 14.72 39.77 -26.83
N THR A 299 15.04 40.85 -26.12
CA THR A 299 14.11 41.51 -25.20
C THR A 299 13.40 42.69 -25.87
N THR A 300 12.28 43.11 -25.28
CA THR A 300 11.58 44.33 -25.70
C THR A 300 11.94 45.47 -24.76
N VAL A 301 12.47 46.56 -25.33
CA VAL A 301 12.69 47.82 -24.59
C VAL A 301 11.44 48.70 -24.72
N ILE A 302 10.93 49.20 -23.60
CA ILE A 302 9.78 50.13 -23.56
C ILE A 302 10.24 51.45 -22.95
N ILE A 303 10.12 52.56 -23.70
CA ILE A 303 10.45 53.91 -23.22
C ILE A 303 9.17 54.60 -22.75
N LYS A 304 9.15 55.03 -21.48
CA LYS A 304 7.97 55.65 -20.83
C LYS A 304 8.27 57.08 -20.37
N ASP A 305 7.37 58.02 -20.69
CA ASP A 305 7.35 59.34 -20.05
C ASP A 305 6.63 59.22 -18.70
N THR A 306 7.42 59.15 -17.63
CA THR A 306 6.91 58.97 -16.26
C THR A 306 6.12 60.16 -15.73
N ARG A 307 6.19 61.34 -16.38
CA ARG A 307 5.41 62.52 -16.00
C ARG A 307 4.10 62.66 -16.78
N ARG A 308 3.91 61.89 -17.86
CA ARG A 308 2.70 61.93 -18.70
C ARG A 308 1.96 60.60 -18.82
N CYS A 309 2.37 59.56 -18.07
CA CYS A 309 1.72 58.24 -17.96
C CYS A 309 1.49 57.46 -19.27
N ASN A 310 1.95 57.96 -20.42
CA ASN A 310 1.81 57.29 -21.71
C ASN A 310 3.17 56.75 -22.18
N PRO A 311 3.21 55.52 -22.74
CA PRO A 311 4.39 55.03 -23.45
C PRO A 311 4.68 55.94 -24.65
N VAL A 312 5.96 56.22 -24.89
CA VAL A 312 6.42 57.10 -26.00
C VAL A 312 7.01 56.30 -27.16
N GLY A 313 7.27 55.00 -26.95
CA GLY A 313 7.81 54.06 -27.94
C GLY A 313 8.24 52.77 -27.27
#